data_AF-A0AA35U1X2-F1
#
_entry.id   AF-A0AA35U1X2-F1
#
_cell.length_a   1.000
_cell.length_b   1.000
_cell.length_c   1.000
_cell.angle_alpha   90.00
_cell.angle_beta   90.00
_cell.angle_gamma   90.00
#
_symmetry.space_group_name_H-M   'P 1'
#
loop_
_entity.id
_entity.type
_entity.pdbx_description
1 polymer ?
#
loop_
_entity_poly.entity_id
_entity_poly.type
_entity_poly.pdbx_seq_one_letter_code
_entity_poly.pdbx_strand_id
1 'polypeptide(L)'
;MQVHFDMNYCTRGEFLQEHRRVLDSRLQPVLAEILDARARSREELETLYRKIVSYVLLESGLGSPTELAVVRETTAALQSVFPQTELGVFIALTGEDKQKQLRELSSIVSGIRLFNRDCGKGGEGIDDLPSILKDALKVTSENIEKTLQKTLEAAYQFTGVLCSLTESPHPPPPPSSVLSLKEGLINLRQHETFIRTLMGDILMSAEHLDHLEADFQGTMESLKATVQSKTAVPTAQVYVSYIHFSLSRARLIFPPQTPHISSSIISP
;
A
#
# COMPACT_ATOMS: atom_id res chain seq x y z
N MET A 1 17.90 -21.87 10.25
CA MET A 1 17.31 -21.12 9.13
C MET A 1 15.81 -20.92 9.32
N GLN A 2 15.05 -21.98 9.64
CA GLN A 2 13.61 -21.89 9.89
C GLN A 2 13.18 -20.83 10.92
N VAL A 3 13.76 -20.82 12.13
CA VAL A 3 13.43 -19.80 13.16
C VAL A 3 13.65 -18.38 12.65
N HIS A 4 14.70 -18.14 11.86
CA HIS A 4 14.94 -16.83 11.27
C HIS A 4 13.87 -16.47 10.24
N PHE A 5 13.43 -17.42 9.41
CA PHE A 5 12.33 -17.18 8.49
C PHE A 5 11.04 -16.87 9.25
N ASP A 6 10.66 -17.71 10.22
CA ASP A 6 9.42 -17.55 10.99
C ASP A 6 9.37 -16.24 11.80
N MET A 7 10.52 -15.72 12.25
CA MET A 7 10.59 -14.45 12.98
C MET A 7 10.59 -13.19 12.10
N ASN A 8 10.97 -13.29 10.82
CA ASN A 8 11.17 -12.14 9.95
C ASN A 8 10.21 -12.10 8.76
N TYR A 9 9.69 -13.25 8.35
CA TYR A 9 8.63 -13.34 7.36
C TYR A 9 7.33 -12.85 7.99
N CYS A 10 6.64 -11.95 7.29
CA CYS A 10 5.38 -11.38 7.71
C CYS A 10 4.41 -11.56 6.55
N THR A 11 3.20 -12.03 6.83
CA THR A 11 2.20 -12.17 5.78
C THR A 11 1.73 -10.81 5.31
N ARG A 12 1.22 -10.73 4.08
CA ARG A 12 0.65 -9.50 3.52
C ARG A 12 -0.41 -8.89 4.45
N GLY A 13 -1.26 -9.71 5.06
CA GLY A 13 -2.33 -9.24 5.96
C GLY A 13 -1.78 -8.55 7.21
N GLU A 14 -0.81 -9.19 7.87
CA GLU A 14 -0.14 -8.65 9.06
C GLU A 14 0.62 -7.35 8.72
N PHE A 15 1.32 -7.33 7.58
CA PHE A 15 2.04 -6.14 7.12
C PHE A 15 1.10 -4.96 6.91
N LEU A 16 -0.04 -5.18 6.24
CA LEU A 16 -1.03 -4.13 5.97
C LEU A 16 -1.71 -3.63 7.25
N GLN A 17 -1.96 -4.53 8.21
CA GLN A 17 -2.52 -4.16 9.51
C GLN A 17 -1.55 -3.27 10.28
N GLU A 18 -0.28 -3.65 10.34
CA GLU A 18 0.75 -2.88 11.04
C GLU A 18 0.99 -1.54 10.34
N HIS A 19 1.04 -1.53 9.01
CA HIS A 19 1.15 -0.29 8.23
C HIS A 19 0.00 0.68 8.52
N ARG A 20 -1.24 0.17 8.58
CA ARG A 20 -2.42 0.97 8.96
C ARG A 20 -2.28 1.54 10.36
N ARG A 21 -1.89 0.70 11.33
CA ARG A 21 -1.68 1.12 12.72
C ARG A 21 -0.66 2.25 12.83
N VAL A 22 0.44 2.16 12.07
CA VAL A 22 1.49 3.18 12.03
C VAL A 22 0.96 4.48 11.41
N LEU A 23 0.24 4.42 10.29
CA LEU A 23 -0.35 5.61 9.67
C LEU A 23 -1.38 6.29 10.58
N ASP A 24 -2.28 5.51 11.18
CA ASP A 24 -3.27 6.05 12.13
C ASP A 24 -2.57 6.76 13.29
N SER A 25 -1.50 6.16 13.83
CA SER A 25 -0.73 6.77 14.92
C SER A 25 -0.04 8.09 14.53
N ARG A 26 0.39 8.22 13.27
CA ARG A 26 0.99 9.45 12.73
C ARG A 26 -0.03 10.53 12.45
N LEU A 27 -1.27 10.15 12.11
CA LEU A 27 -2.37 11.09 11.87
C LEU A 27 -3.01 11.60 13.17
N GLN A 28 -2.97 10.81 14.26
CA GLN A 28 -3.61 11.17 15.53
C GLN A 28 -3.28 12.58 16.04
N PRO A 29 -2.02 13.07 16.05
CA PRO A 29 -1.71 14.40 16.59
C PRO A 29 -2.42 15.51 15.83
N VAL A 30 -2.36 15.48 14.49
CA VAL A 30 -3.00 16.49 13.64
C VAL A 30 -4.52 16.38 13.72
N LEU A 31 -5.05 15.16 13.78
CA LEU A 31 -6.48 14.92 13.94
C LEU A 31 -6.99 15.50 15.27
N ALA A 32 -6.33 15.20 16.39
CA ALA A 32 -6.71 15.71 17.71
C ALA A 32 -6.72 17.25 17.73
N GLU A 33 -5.70 17.89 17.17
CA GLU A 33 -5.64 19.35 17.06
C GLU A 33 -6.79 19.96 16.25
N ILE A 34 -7.29 19.27 15.22
CA ILE A 34 -8.43 19.72 14.43
C ILE A 34 -9.75 19.51 15.19
N LEU A 35 -9.90 18.37 15.87
CA LEU A 35 -11.11 18.04 16.61
C LEU A 35 -11.33 18.99 17.79
N ASP A 36 -10.25 19.34 18.49
CA ASP A 36 -10.25 20.23 19.66
C ASP A 36 -10.29 21.73 19.29
N ALA A 37 -10.13 22.07 18.02
CA ALA A 37 -10.10 23.45 17.56
C ALA A 37 -11.43 24.17 17.85
N ARG A 38 -11.35 25.28 18.59
CA ARG A 38 -12.46 26.21 18.86
C ARG A 38 -12.16 27.60 18.31
N ALA A 39 -11.86 27.67 17.02
CA ALA A 39 -11.53 28.93 16.34
C ALA A 39 -12.70 29.91 16.38
N ARG A 40 -12.43 31.14 16.81
CA ARG A 40 -13.38 32.27 16.87
C ARG A 40 -12.88 33.48 16.11
N SER A 41 -11.56 33.64 15.97
CA SER A 41 -10.96 34.70 15.17
C SER A 41 -10.70 34.26 13.73
N ARG A 42 -10.57 35.23 12.82
CA ARG A 42 -10.20 34.94 11.42
C ARG A 42 -8.85 34.23 11.33
N GLU A 43 -7.88 34.63 12.14
CA GLU A 43 -6.54 34.04 12.15
C GLU A 43 -6.56 32.58 12.65
N GLU A 44 -7.39 32.28 13.65
CA GLU A 44 -7.59 30.91 14.14
C GLU A 44 -8.28 30.03 13.10
N LEU A 45 -9.25 30.57 12.34
CA LEU A 45 -9.91 29.87 11.24
C LEU A 45 -8.93 29.55 10.11
N GLU A 46 -8.07 30.50 9.74
CA GLU A 46 -7.01 30.30 8.74
C GLU A 46 -5.98 29.25 9.20
N THR A 47 -5.70 29.21 10.50
CA THR A 47 -4.82 28.19 11.10
C THR A 47 -5.47 26.82 11.09
N LEU A 48 -6.75 26.70 11.47
CA LEU A 48 -7.51 25.47 11.38
C LEU A 48 -7.57 24.94 9.95
N TYR A 49 -7.81 25.81 8.97
CA TYR A 49 -7.83 25.41 7.57
C TYR A 49 -6.49 24.82 7.10
N ARG A 50 -5.37 25.45 7.50
CA ARG A 50 -4.01 24.91 7.23
C ARG A 50 -3.80 23.52 7.86
N LYS A 51 -4.31 23.28 9.06
CA LYS A 51 -4.27 21.96 9.69
C LYS A 51 -5.10 20.93 8.93
N ILE A 52 -6.29 21.30 8.45
CA ILE A 52 -7.14 20.42 7.61
C ILE A 52 -6.42 20.07 6.30
N VAL A 53 -5.80 21.04 5.63
CA VAL A 53 -4.99 20.77 4.43
C VAL A 53 -3.84 19.81 4.74
N SER A 54 -3.15 20.00 5.86
CA SER A 54 -2.07 19.12 6.30
C SER A 54 -2.57 17.70 6.60
N TYR A 55 -3.72 17.57 7.26
CA TYR A 55 -4.38 16.30 7.51
C TYR A 55 -4.72 15.58 6.20
N VAL A 56 -5.33 16.28 5.23
CA VAL A 56 -5.67 15.72 3.91
C VAL A 56 -4.43 15.23 3.17
N LEU A 57 -3.32 15.99 3.22
CA LEU A 57 -2.06 15.57 2.62
C LEU A 57 -1.48 14.32 3.28
N LEU A 58 -1.44 14.29 4.62
CA LEU A 58 -0.90 13.16 5.36
C LEU A 58 -1.76 11.89 5.22
N GLU A 59 -3.10 12.02 5.23
CA GLU A 59 -4.00 10.89 5.07
C GLU A 59 -3.97 10.36 3.64
N SER A 60 -3.90 11.26 2.64
CA SER A 60 -3.85 10.85 1.24
C SER A 60 -2.50 10.24 0.84
N GLY A 61 -1.39 10.69 1.43
CA GLY A 61 -0.05 10.33 0.98
C GLY A 61 0.31 10.88 -0.41
N LEU A 62 -0.44 11.85 -0.93
CA LEU A 62 -0.18 12.47 -2.24
C LEU A 62 0.78 13.65 -2.12
N GLY A 63 2.02 13.36 -1.77
CA GLY A 63 3.06 14.36 -1.62
C GLY A 63 3.15 14.95 -0.21
N SER A 64 4.13 15.84 -0.03
CA SER A 64 4.52 16.31 1.31
C SER A 64 3.83 17.62 1.71
N PRO A 65 3.39 17.77 2.97
CA PRO A 65 2.94 19.07 3.49
C PRO A 65 4.05 20.11 3.61
N THR A 66 5.32 19.72 3.39
CA THR A 66 6.46 20.66 3.33
C THR A 66 6.62 21.32 1.97
N GLU A 67 5.98 20.79 0.92
CA GLU A 67 6.13 21.28 -0.45
C GLU A 67 5.04 22.30 -0.79
N LEU A 68 5.47 23.53 -1.09
CA LEU A 68 4.53 24.63 -1.32
C LEU A 68 3.60 24.38 -2.52
N ALA A 69 4.09 23.74 -3.60
CA ALA A 69 3.27 23.44 -4.77
C ALA A 69 2.15 22.44 -4.43
N VAL A 70 2.50 21.36 -3.73
CA VAL A 70 1.57 20.34 -3.23
C VAL A 70 0.51 20.93 -2.30
N VAL A 71 0.94 21.78 -1.37
CA VAL A 71 0.03 22.48 -0.43
C VAL A 71 -0.92 23.41 -1.19
N ARG A 72 -0.43 24.17 -2.19
CA ARG A 72 -1.26 25.08 -2.99
C ARG A 72 -2.31 24.32 -3.80
N GLU A 73 -1.90 23.25 -4.48
CA GLU A 73 -2.83 22.42 -5.25
C GLU A 73 -3.90 21.79 -4.34
N THR A 74 -3.49 21.24 -3.21
CA THR A 74 -4.41 20.65 -2.23
C THR A 74 -5.34 21.68 -1.63
N THR A 75 -4.85 22.88 -1.35
CA THR A 75 -5.68 24.00 -0.88
C THR A 75 -6.72 24.38 -1.92
N ALA A 76 -6.35 24.49 -3.19
CA ALA A 76 -7.28 24.83 -4.27
C ALA A 76 -8.35 23.74 -4.46
N ALA A 77 -7.95 22.46 -4.42
CA ALA A 77 -8.87 21.33 -4.50
C ALA A 77 -9.79 21.23 -3.27
N LEU A 78 -9.29 21.56 -2.07
CA LEU A 78 -10.12 21.61 -0.86
C LEU A 78 -11.09 22.80 -0.92
N GLN A 79 -10.65 23.98 -1.39
CA GLN A 79 -11.50 25.17 -1.48
C GLN A 79 -12.66 25.00 -2.47
N SER A 80 -12.52 24.17 -3.50
CA SER A 80 -13.61 23.91 -4.46
C SER A 80 -14.75 23.09 -3.87
N VAL A 81 -14.49 22.34 -2.79
CA VAL A 81 -15.45 21.42 -2.16
C VAL A 81 -15.82 21.80 -0.73
N PHE A 82 -14.93 22.52 -0.06
CA PHE A 82 -15.03 22.97 1.32
C PHE A 82 -14.40 24.37 1.45
N PRO A 83 -15.14 25.42 1.05
CA PRO A 83 -14.68 26.79 1.17
C PRO A 83 -14.56 27.19 2.65
N GLN A 84 -13.73 28.20 2.95
CA GLN A 84 -13.47 28.63 4.33
C GLN A 84 -14.73 29.11 5.08
N THR A 85 -15.79 29.49 4.36
CA THR A 85 -17.09 29.85 4.92
C THR A 85 -17.76 28.67 5.64
N GLU A 86 -17.47 27.43 5.26
CA GLU A 86 -18.02 26.21 5.86
C GLU A 86 -17.32 25.82 7.17
N LEU A 87 -16.21 26.48 7.53
CA LEU A 87 -15.50 26.19 8.79
C LEU A 87 -16.38 26.41 10.03
N GLY A 88 -17.29 27.38 9.99
CA GLY A 88 -18.22 27.64 11.10
C GLY A 88 -19.14 26.44 11.36
N VAL A 89 -19.65 25.83 10.29
CA VAL A 89 -20.49 24.62 10.35
C VAL A 89 -19.66 23.44 10.83
N PHE A 90 -18.45 23.26 10.29
CA PHE A 90 -17.52 22.20 10.69
C PHE A 90 -17.18 22.23 12.19
N ILE A 91 -16.89 23.42 12.75
CA ILE A 91 -16.55 23.56 14.17
C ILE A 91 -17.71 23.15 15.08
N ALA A 92 -18.95 23.37 14.64
CA ALA A 92 -20.16 23.03 15.38
C ALA A 92 -20.50 21.53 15.39
N LEU A 93 -19.86 20.73 14.55
CA LEU A 93 -20.07 19.28 14.50
C LEU A 93 -19.51 18.56 15.73
N THR A 94 -20.03 17.35 15.98
CA THR A 94 -19.48 16.43 16.97
C THR A 94 -18.09 15.93 16.54
N GLY A 95 -17.28 15.44 17.49
CA GLY A 95 -15.96 14.89 17.16
C GLY A 95 -16.02 13.75 16.13
N GLU A 96 -17.01 12.86 16.25
CA GLU A 96 -17.21 11.78 15.29
C GLU A 96 -17.57 12.28 13.89
N ASP A 97 -18.46 13.27 13.81
CA ASP A 97 -18.90 13.83 12.53
C ASP A 97 -17.78 14.64 11.87
N LYS A 98 -16.99 15.40 12.64
CA LYS A 98 -15.77 16.05 12.15
C LYS A 98 -14.82 15.02 11.55
N GLN A 99 -14.56 13.90 12.24
CA GLN A 99 -13.68 12.85 11.74
C GLN A 99 -14.21 12.19 10.46
N LYS A 100 -15.52 11.92 10.38
CA LYS A 100 -16.16 11.41 9.16
C LYS A 100 -16.01 12.40 8.00
N GLN A 101 -16.30 13.67 8.24
CA GLN A 101 -16.20 14.71 7.22
C GLN A 101 -14.75 14.90 6.76
N LEU A 102 -13.76 14.85 7.66
CA LEU A 102 -12.35 14.94 7.30
C LEU A 102 -11.91 13.82 6.35
N ARG A 103 -12.31 12.58 6.62
CA ARG A 103 -12.02 11.42 5.75
C ARG A 103 -12.69 11.54 4.38
N GLU A 104 -13.92 12.04 4.37
CA GLU A 104 -14.66 12.28 3.12
C GLU A 104 -13.99 13.38 2.29
N LEU A 105 -13.64 14.52 2.91
CA LEU A 105 -12.92 15.61 2.26
C LEU A 105 -11.57 15.14 1.72
N SER A 106 -10.83 14.34 2.50
CA SER A 106 -9.56 13.76 2.09
C SER A 106 -9.69 12.87 0.86
N SER A 107 -10.73 12.04 0.82
CA SER A 107 -11.05 11.20 -0.33
C SER A 107 -11.39 12.02 -1.56
N ILE A 108 -12.26 13.02 -1.42
CA ILE A 108 -12.68 13.88 -2.52
C ILE A 108 -11.48 14.66 -3.09
N VAL A 109 -10.71 15.32 -2.22
CA VAL A 109 -9.54 16.11 -2.61
C VAL A 109 -8.47 15.24 -3.26
N SER A 110 -8.23 14.04 -2.71
CA SER A 110 -7.35 13.05 -3.33
C SER A 110 -7.77 12.72 -4.76
N GLY A 111 -9.07 12.53 -4.97
CA GLY A 111 -9.61 12.22 -6.28
C GLY A 111 -9.46 13.37 -7.27
N ILE A 112 -9.73 14.61 -6.85
CA ILE A 112 -9.55 15.81 -7.69
C ILE A 112 -8.09 15.94 -8.12
N ARG A 113 -7.15 15.79 -7.19
CA ARG A 113 -5.71 15.92 -7.50
C ARG A 113 -5.21 14.85 -8.46
N LEU A 114 -5.62 13.61 -8.24
CA LEU A 114 -5.32 12.50 -9.14
C LEU A 114 -5.95 12.69 -10.53
N PHE A 115 -7.18 13.21 -10.63
CA PHE A 115 -7.81 13.53 -11.91
C PHE A 115 -7.07 14.68 -12.62
N ASN A 116 -6.66 15.71 -11.88
CA ASN A 116 -5.87 16.81 -12.43
C ASN A 116 -4.51 16.34 -12.94
N ARG A 117 -3.85 15.42 -12.23
CA ARG A 117 -2.63 14.72 -12.69
C ARG A 117 -2.87 14.06 -14.04
N ASP A 118 -3.92 13.25 -14.13
CA ASP A 118 -4.21 12.45 -15.31
C ASP A 118 -4.67 13.29 -16.53
N CYS A 119 -5.20 14.49 -16.28
CA CYS A 119 -5.46 15.50 -17.31
C CYS A 119 -4.26 16.39 -17.66
N GLY A 120 -3.10 16.21 -17.00
CA GLY A 120 -1.91 17.05 -17.20
C GLY A 120 -2.07 18.50 -16.72
N LYS A 121 -2.99 18.75 -15.78
CA LYS A 121 -3.33 20.08 -15.23
C LYS A 121 -2.89 20.27 -13.77
N GLY A 122 -2.22 19.27 -13.20
CA GLY A 122 -1.79 19.23 -11.80
C GLY A 122 -1.06 17.93 -11.50
N GLY A 123 -1.13 17.47 -10.25
CA GLY A 123 -0.45 16.26 -9.80
C GLY A 123 0.98 16.47 -9.32
N GLU A 124 1.35 17.70 -9.00
CA GLU A 124 2.64 18.01 -8.40
C GLU A 124 2.83 17.19 -7.12
N GLY A 125 4.00 16.55 -6.99
CA GLY A 125 4.33 15.68 -5.84
C GLY A 125 3.54 14.36 -5.77
N ILE A 126 2.80 13.98 -6.82
CA ILE A 126 2.18 12.64 -6.91
C ILE A 126 3.11 11.73 -7.71
N ASP A 127 3.70 10.76 -7.03
CA ASP A 127 4.56 9.76 -7.65
C ASP A 127 3.80 8.82 -8.59
N ASP A 128 4.53 8.32 -9.59
CA ASP A 128 4.04 7.24 -10.44
C ASP A 128 4.24 5.88 -9.79
N LEU A 129 3.52 5.64 -8.69
CA LEU A 129 3.60 4.39 -7.93
C LEU A 129 3.48 3.14 -8.81
N PRO A 130 2.56 3.05 -9.79
CA PRO A 130 2.49 1.85 -10.65
C PRO A 130 3.80 1.54 -11.35
N SER A 131 4.43 2.52 -11.98
CA SER A 131 5.72 2.34 -12.67
C SER A 131 6.84 2.01 -11.69
N ILE A 132 6.93 2.73 -10.56
CA ILE A 132 7.93 2.47 -9.51
C ILE A 132 7.80 1.03 -8.96
N LEU A 133 6.57 0.59 -8.73
CA LEU A 133 6.29 -0.75 -8.21
C LEU A 133 6.59 -1.84 -9.26
N LYS A 134 6.26 -1.61 -10.54
CA LYS A 134 6.62 -2.54 -11.63
C LYS A 134 8.13 -2.75 -11.72
N ASP A 135 8.89 -1.66 -11.67
CA ASP A 135 10.36 -1.72 -11.69
C ASP A 135 10.90 -2.46 -10.45
N ALA A 136 10.38 -2.13 -9.26
CA ALA A 136 10.77 -2.79 -8.02
C ALA A 136 10.45 -4.30 -8.03
N LEU A 137 9.26 -4.68 -8.51
CA LEU A 137 8.84 -6.09 -8.64
C LEU A 137 9.74 -6.84 -9.62
N LYS A 138 10.07 -6.22 -10.76
CA LYS A 138 10.98 -6.82 -11.75
C LYS A 138 12.36 -7.09 -11.14
N VAL A 139 12.99 -6.07 -10.54
CA VAL A 139 14.32 -6.20 -9.92
C VAL A 139 14.29 -7.23 -8.79
N THR A 140 13.24 -7.23 -7.97
CA THR A 140 13.13 -8.18 -6.86
C THR A 140 12.94 -9.61 -7.38
N SER A 141 12.09 -9.81 -8.39
CA SER A 141 11.88 -11.11 -9.04
C SER A 141 13.19 -11.69 -9.61
N GLU A 142 13.93 -10.88 -10.37
CA GLU A 142 15.23 -11.28 -10.94
C GLU A 142 16.24 -11.69 -9.84
N ASN A 143 16.25 -10.96 -8.72
CA ASN A 143 17.12 -11.27 -7.58
C ASN A 143 16.72 -12.57 -6.87
N ILE A 144 15.42 -12.82 -6.69
CA ILE A 144 14.91 -14.05 -6.08
C ILE A 144 15.19 -15.24 -7.01
N GLU A 145 14.97 -15.12 -8.31
CA GLU A 145 15.24 -16.18 -9.28
C GLU A 145 16.73 -16.55 -9.31
N LYS A 146 17.61 -15.54 -9.33
CA LYS A 146 19.07 -15.76 -9.25
C LYS A 146 19.46 -16.45 -7.94
N THR A 147 18.83 -16.11 -6.83
CA THR A 147 19.09 -16.72 -5.53
C THR A 147 18.58 -18.16 -5.48
N LEU A 148 17.42 -18.43 -6.08
CA LEU A 148 16.86 -19.78 -6.23
C LEU A 148 17.80 -20.66 -7.06
N GLN A 149 18.27 -20.16 -8.20
CA GLN A 149 19.17 -20.88 -9.09
C GLN A 149 20.47 -21.30 -8.37
N LYS A 150 21.11 -20.37 -7.65
CA LYS A 150 22.31 -20.67 -6.85
C LYS A 150 22.03 -21.70 -5.76
N THR A 151 20.87 -21.62 -5.11
CA THR A 151 20.47 -22.56 -4.06
C THR A 151 20.26 -23.96 -4.62
N LEU A 152 19.63 -24.07 -5.80
CA LEU A 152 19.43 -25.33 -6.50
C LEU A 152 20.76 -25.94 -6.96
N GLU A 153 21.66 -25.16 -7.56
CA GLU A 153 23.00 -25.61 -7.95
C GLU A 153 23.77 -26.19 -6.76
N ALA A 154 23.76 -25.48 -5.63
CA ALA A 154 24.38 -25.98 -4.40
C ALA A 154 23.70 -27.27 -3.90
N ALA A 155 22.37 -27.34 -3.91
CA ALA A 155 21.64 -28.54 -3.50
C ALA A 155 21.97 -29.75 -4.38
N TYR A 156 22.12 -29.55 -5.70
CA TYR A 156 22.54 -30.60 -6.62
C TYR A 156 23.98 -31.05 -6.38
N GLN A 157 24.90 -30.13 -6.13
CA GLN A 157 26.29 -30.46 -5.78
C GLN A 157 26.36 -31.30 -4.50
N PHE A 158 25.65 -30.88 -3.44
CA PHE A 158 25.58 -31.64 -2.19
C PHE A 158 24.99 -33.03 -2.40
N THR A 159 23.92 -33.13 -3.21
CA THR A 159 23.28 -34.40 -3.56
C THR A 159 24.27 -35.31 -4.30
N GLY A 160 24.98 -34.78 -5.31
CA GLY A 160 25.97 -35.52 -6.09
C GLY A 160 27.12 -36.06 -5.25
N VAL A 161 27.67 -35.23 -4.35
CA VAL A 161 28.71 -35.67 -3.39
C VAL A 161 28.16 -36.78 -2.49
N LEU A 162 26.97 -36.61 -1.91
CA LEU A 162 26.37 -37.63 -1.04
C LEU A 162 26.12 -38.96 -1.76
N CYS A 163 25.62 -38.93 -3.00
CA CYS A 163 25.43 -40.14 -3.82
C CYS A 163 26.77 -40.84 -4.07
N SER A 164 27.80 -40.09 -4.49
CA SER A 164 29.14 -40.65 -4.75
C SER A 164 29.76 -41.32 -3.52
N LEU A 165 29.52 -40.76 -2.33
CA LEU A 165 29.98 -41.32 -1.05
C LEU A 165 29.18 -42.54 -0.60
N THR A 166 28.00 -42.78 -1.16
CA THR A 166 27.11 -43.90 -0.79
C THR A 166 27.28 -45.09 -1.74
N GLU A 167 27.64 -44.86 -3.00
CA GLU A 167 27.69 -45.89 -4.06
C GLU A 167 29.01 -46.68 -4.11
N SER A 168 30.16 -46.11 -3.74
CA SER A 168 31.41 -46.90 -3.60
C SER A 168 32.49 -46.17 -2.78
N PRO A 169 32.37 -46.12 -1.44
CA PRO A 169 33.34 -45.40 -0.63
C PRO A 169 34.52 -46.30 -0.24
N HIS A 170 35.65 -46.16 -0.94
CA HIS A 170 36.93 -46.76 -0.52
C HIS A 170 38.02 -45.70 -0.41
N PRO A 171 38.48 -45.34 0.81
CA PRO A 171 37.98 -45.75 2.13
C PRO A 171 36.62 -45.12 2.49
N PRO A 172 35.88 -45.70 3.47
CA PRO A 172 34.61 -45.14 3.96
C PRO A 172 34.80 -43.73 4.52
N PRO A 173 33.96 -42.74 4.13
CA PRO A 173 34.04 -41.39 4.67
C PRO A 173 33.70 -41.38 6.17
N PRO A 174 34.25 -40.43 6.95
CA PRO A 174 33.88 -40.27 8.34
C PRO A 174 32.36 -40.05 8.48
N PRO A 175 31.68 -40.72 9.42
CA PRO A 175 30.24 -40.54 9.65
C PRO A 175 29.85 -39.08 9.91
N SER A 176 30.73 -38.33 10.58
CA SER A 176 30.55 -36.90 10.83
C SER A 176 30.51 -36.07 9.54
N SER A 177 31.35 -36.37 8.56
CA SER A 177 31.36 -35.68 7.26
C SER A 177 30.09 -35.93 6.46
N VAL A 178 29.61 -37.17 6.45
CA VAL A 178 28.33 -37.53 5.79
C VAL A 178 27.15 -36.86 6.49
N LEU A 179 27.15 -36.82 7.82
CA LEU A 179 26.12 -36.16 8.61
C LEU A 179 26.06 -34.65 8.30
N SER A 180 27.20 -33.96 8.34
CA SER A 180 27.26 -32.52 8.04
C SER A 180 26.81 -32.20 6.61
N LEU A 181 27.14 -33.05 5.63
CA LEU A 181 26.64 -32.89 4.26
C LEU A 181 25.12 -33.08 4.17
N LYS A 182 24.56 -34.07 4.88
CA LYS A 182 23.10 -34.27 4.96
C LYS A 182 22.40 -33.08 5.60
N GLU A 183 22.91 -32.57 6.71
CA GLU A 183 22.37 -31.38 7.39
C GLU A 183 22.47 -30.13 6.50
N GLY A 184 23.59 -29.96 5.79
CA GLY A 184 23.75 -28.90 4.80
C GLY A 184 22.74 -29.00 3.66
N LEU A 185 22.50 -30.20 3.13
CA LEU A 185 21.49 -30.42 2.10
C LEU A 185 20.07 -30.12 2.61
N ILE A 186 19.73 -30.54 3.84
CA ILE A 186 18.45 -30.22 4.48
C ILE A 186 18.27 -28.69 4.55
N ASN A 187 19.30 -27.96 5.00
CA ASN A 187 19.26 -26.50 5.07
C ASN A 187 19.06 -25.86 3.69
N LEU A 188 19.73 -26.37 2.64
CA LEU A 188 19.55 -25.87 1.27
C LEU A 188 18.14 -26.12 0.75
N ARG A 189 17.55 -27.29 1.03
CA ARG A 189 16.16 -27.59 0.65
C ARG A 189 15.15 -26.74 1.41
N GLN A 190 15.39 -26.45 2.69
CA GLN A 190 14.58 -25.50 3.44
C GLN A 190 14.69 -24.08 2.87
N HIS A 191 15.91 -23.64 2.52
CA HIS A 191 16.12 -22.34 1.90
C HIS A 191 15.36 -22.22 0.58
N GLU A 192 15.43 -23.26 -0.25
CA GLU A 192 14.71 -23.38 -1.51
C GLU A 192 13.19 -23.20 -1.32
N THR A 193 12.60 -23.86 -0.32
CA THR A 193 11.18 -23.69 0.03
C THR A 193 10.86 -22.25 0.40
N PHE A 194 11.66 -21.61 1.26
CA PHE A 194 11.44 -20.21 1.66
C PHE A 194 11.55 -19.23 0.50
N ILE A 195 12.53 -19.40 -0.38
CA ILE A 195 12.69 -18.58 -1.58
C ILE A 195 11.46 -18.73 -2.49
N ARG A 196 10.91 -19.94 -2.63
CA ARG A 196 9.68 -20.16 -3.41
C ARG A 196 8.45 -19.51 -2.80
N THR A 197 8.34 -19.49 -1.47
CA THR A 197 7.27 -18.74 -0.79
C THR A 197 7.33 -17.25 -1.18
N LEU A 198 8.51 -16.63 -1.07
CA LEU A 198 8.71 -15.24 -1.44
C LEU A 198 8.45 -14.97 -2.93
N MET A 199 8.84 -15.90 -3.81
CA MET A 199 8.53 -15.80 -5.24
C MET A 199 7.01 -15.81 -5.48
N GLY A 200 6.28 -16.67 -4.77
CA GLY A 200 4.82 -16.68 -4.79
C GLY A 200 4.22 -15.32 -4.42
N ASP A 201 4.72 -14.69 -3.35
CA ASP A 201 4.25 -13.37 -2.91
C ASP A 201 4.52 -12.27 -3.94
N ILE A 202 5.68 -12.30 -4.62
CA ILE A 202 6.01 -11.35 -5.70
C ILE A 202 5.06 -11.52 -6.88
N LEU A 203 4.81 -12.75 -7.31
CA LEU A 203 3.90 -13.03 -8.43
C LEU A 203 2.48 -12.57 -8.11
N MET A 204 1.99 -12.88 -6.90
CA MET A 204 0.68 -12.39 -6.44
C MET A 204 0.63 -10.86 -6.36
N SER A 205 1.74 -10.20 -5.98
CA SER A 205 1.81 -8.74 -5.91
C SER A 205 1.79 -8.11 -7.31
N ALA A 206 2.45 -8.73 -8.29
CA ALA A 206 2.43 -8.30 -9.68
C ALA A 206 1.03 -8.40 -10.30
N GLU A 207 0.37 -9.55 -10.14
CA GLU A 207 -1.02 -9.74 -10.61
C GLU A 207 -1.97 -8.73 -9.96
N HIS A 208 -1.81 -8.49 -8.66
CA HIS A 208 -2.62 -7.51 -7.94
C HIS A 208 -2.38 -6.07 -8.44
N LEU A 209 -1.13 -5.72 -8.76
CA LEU A 209 -0.79 -4.42 -9.32
C LEU A 209 -1.45 -4.20 -10.69
N ASP A 210 -1.37 -5.20 -11.57
CA ASP A 210 -1.99 -5.15 -12.91
C ASP A 210 -3.51 -4.98 -12.81
N HIS A 211 -4.17 -5.71 -11.90
CA HIS A 211 -5.60 -5.55 -11.65
C HIS A 211 -5.97 -4.16 -11.14
N LEU A 212 -5.24 -3.64 -10.16
CA LEU A 212 -5.50 -2.32 -9.60
C LEU A 212 -5.28 -1.19 -10.62
N GLU A 213 -4.27 -1.31 -11.47
CA GLU A 213 -4.01 -0.35 -12.52
C GLU A 213 -5.11 -0.36 -13.58
N ALA A 214 -5.57 -1.54 -14.00
CA ALA A 214 -6.71 -1.68 -14.91
C ALA A 214 -8.00 -1.08 -14.31
N ASP A 215 -8.29 -1.37 -13.04
CA ASP A 215 -9.44 -0.81 -12.31
C ASP A 215 -9.34 0.73 -12.20
N PHE A 216 -8.14 1.24 -11.90
CA PHE A 216 -7.86 2.67 -11.80
C PHE A 216 -8.08 3.36 -13.15
N GLN A 217 -7.51 2.81 -14.22
CA GLN A 217 -7.64 3.36 -15.57
C GLN A 217 -9.10 3.35 -16.04
N GLY A 218 -9.83 2.24 -15.86
CA GLY A 218 -11.25 2.15 -16.21
C GLY A 218 -12.12 3.16 -15.45
N THR A 219 -11.83 3.35 -14.14
CA THR A 219 -12.51 4.36 -13.33
C THR A 219 -12.22 5.77 -13.82
N MET A 220 -10.95 6.06 -14.16
CA MET A 220 -10.53 7.36 -14.67
C MET A 220 -11.17 7.71 -16.01
N GLU A 221 -11.23 6.75 -16.93
CA GLU A 221 -11.89 6.90 -18.24
C GLU A 221 -13.40 7.18 -18.07
N SER A 222 -14.08 6.45 -17.18
CA SER A 222 -15.49 6.69 -16.86
C SER A 222 -15.73 8.09 -16.28
N LEU A 223 -14.84 8.54 -15.38
CA LEU A 223 -14.91 9.87 -14.80
C LEU A 223 -14.69 10.96 -15.87
N LYS A 224 -13.69 10.81 -16.75
CA LYS A 224 -13.46 11.72 -17.88
C LYS A 224 -14.67 11.82 -18.78
N ALA A 225 -15.29 10.69 -19.14
CA ALA A 225 -16.49 10.68 -19.97
C ALA A 225 -17.66 11.43 -19.28
N THR A 226 -17.81 11.26 -17.96
CA THR A 226 -18.85 11.95 -17.18
C THR A 226 -18.62 13.46 -17.11
N VAL A 227 -17.36 13.90 -16.98
CA VAL A 227 -16.99 15.32 -16.90
C VAL A 227 -17.03 16.00 -18.28
N GLN A 228 -16.63 15.32 -19.35
CA GLN A 228 -16.63 15.87 -20.71
C GLN A 228 -18.03 15.95 -21.33
N SER A 229 -18.94 15.06 -20.95
CA SER A 229 -20.29 15.00 -21.51
C SER A 229 -21.25 16.07 -20.96
N LYS A 230 -20.87 16.82 -19.92
CA LYS A 230 -21.75 17.80 -19.27
C LYS A 230 -21.04 19.14 -19.07
N THR A 231 -21.66 20.22 -19.55
CA THR A 231 -21.24 21.63 -19.33
C THR A 231 -21.29 22.04 -17.85
N ALA A 232 -22.06 21.32 -17.03
CA ALA A 232 -22.02 21.40 -15.57
C ALA A 232 -22.32 20.00 -15.01
N VAL A 233 -21.38 19.42 -14.26
CA VAL A 233 -21.61 18.13 -13.59
C VAL A 233 -22.12 18.43 -12.18
N PRO A 234 -23.27 17.85 -11.74
CA PRO A 234 -23.75 18.03 -10.38
C PRO A 234 -22.70 17.57 -9.38
N THR A 235 -22.34 18.45 -8.44
CA THR A 235 -21.26 18.20 -7.47
C THR A 235 -21.46 16.88 -6.73
N ALA A 236 -22.71 16.51 -6.40
CA ALA A 236 -23.06 15.23 -5.79
C ALA A 236 -22.67 13.98 -6.61
N GLN A 237 -22.78 14.00 -7.95
CA GLN A 237 -22.35 12.87 -8.80
C GLN A 237 -20.82 12.80 -8.88
N VAL A 238 -20.17 13.96 -8.99
CA VAL A 238 -18.72 14.09 -9.01
C VAL A 238 -18.11 13.62 -7.68
N TYR A 239 -18.76 13.93 -6.55
CA TYR A 239 -18.35 13.52 -5.22
C TYR A 239 -18.42 12.01 -5.03
N VAL A 240 -19.50 11.35 -5.44
CA VAL A 240 -19.60 9.88 -5.39
C VAL A 240 -18.52 9.22 -6.25
N SER A 241 -18.23 9.77 -7.43
CA SER A 241 -17.15 9.26 -8.29
C SER A 241 -15.76 9.49 -7.71
N TYR A 242 -15.48 10.65 -7.09
CA TYR A 242 -14.18 10.89 -6.43
C TYR A 242 -13.98 10.07 -5.15
N ILE A 243 -15.05 9.81 -4.39
CA ILE A 243 -15.00 8.91 -3.23
C ILE A 243 -14.73 7.48 -3.70
N HIS A 244 -15.42 6.99 -4.73
CA HIS A 244 -15.15 5.68 -5.32
C HIS A 244 -13.69 5.58 -5.82
N PHE A 245 -13.19 6.64 -6.46
CA PHE A 245 -11.85 6.71 -7.02
C PHE A 245 -10.74 6.81 -5.95
N SER A 246 -10.96 7.56 -4.87
CA SER A 246 -10.12 7.54 -3.67
C SER A 246 -10.09 6.15 -3.04
N LEU A 247 -11.23 5.47 -2.94
CA LEU A 247 -11.32 4.12 -2.42
C LEU A 247 -10.57 3.12 -3.30
N SER A 248 -10.52 3.31 -4.62
CA SER A 248 -9.67 2.52 -5.52
C SER A 248 -8.17 2.71 -5.24
N ARG A 249 -7.72 3.93 -4.88
CA ARG A 249 -6.34 4.13 -4.39
C ARG A 249 -6.13 3.66 -2.95
N ALA A 250 -7.13 3.79 -2.10
CA ALA A 250 -7.12 3.14 -0.80
C ALA A 250 -6.99 1.64 -0.99
N ARG A 251 -7.47 1.02 -2.08
CA ARG A 251 -7.21 -0.38 -2.42
C ARG A 251 -5.80 -0.64 -2.97
N LEU A 252 -5.20 0.31 -3.70
CA LEU A 252 -3.76 0.30 -4.07
C LEU A 252 -2.83 0.26 -2.84
N ILE A 253 -3.25 0.83 -1.71
CA ILE A 253 -2.46 0.89 -0.46
C ILE A 253 -3.03 -0.04 0.64
N PHE A 254 -4.31 -0.40 0.57
CA PHE A 254 -5.11 -1.10 1.58
C PHE A 254 -6.24 -1.94 0.95
N PRO A 255 -6.01 -3.24 0.66
CA PRO A 255 -7.06 -4.10 0.15
C PRO A 255 -8.25 -4.21 1.12
N PRO A 256 -9.47 -4.45 0.61
CA PRO A 256 -10.64 -4.67 1.46
C PRO A 256 -10.44 -5.96 2.25
N GLN A 257 -10.78 -5.95 3.54
CA GLN A 257 -10.83 -7.17 4.32
C GLN A 257 -11.92 -8.07 3.74
N THR A 258 -11.52 -9.21 3.20
CA THR A 258 -12.46 -10.29 2.92
C THR A 258 -12.95 -10.81 4.28
N PRO A 259 -14.27 -10.95 4.50
CA PRO A 259 -14.74 -11.64 5.68
C PRO A 259 -14.25 -13.09 5.60
N HIS A 260 -13.37 -13.47 6.52
CA HIS A 260 -13.04 -14.86 6.75
C HIS A 260 -14.34 -15.57 7.15
N ILE A 261 -14.96 -16.28 6.20
CA ILE A 261 -15.94 -17.30 6.51
C ILE A 261 -15.14 -18.43 7.15
N SER A 262 -15.17 -18.48 8.48
CA SER A 262 -14.67 -19.62 9.25
C SER A 262 -15.39 -20.88 8.77
N SER A 263 -14.74 -21.66 7.91
CA SER A 263 -15.16 -23.02 7.58
C SER A 263 -14.80 -23.93 8.75
N SER A 264 -15.57 -23.86 9.82
CA SER A 264 -15.56 -24.85 10.89
C SER A 264 -16.69 -25.85 10.66
N ILE A 265 -16.53 -26.74 9.67
CA ILE A 265 -17.27 -28.00 9.54
C ILE A 265 -16.32 -29.03 8.92
N ILE A 266 -16.43 -30.29 9.38
CA ILE A 266 -15.62 -31.51 9.13
C ILE A 266 -14.59 -31.70 10.26
N SER A 267 -14.64 -32.71 11.13
CA SER A 267 -15.46 -33.93 11.31
C SER A 267 -15.10 -34.52 12.71
N PRO A 268 -15.68 -35.63 13.22
CA PRO A 268 -15.77 -36.95 12.58
C PRO A 268 -17.08 -37.20 11.85
#